data_AF-A0A431VUE2-F1
#
_entry.id   AF-A0A431VUE2-F1
#
_cell.length_a   1.000
_cell.length_b   1.000
_cell.length_c   1.000
_cell.angle_alpha   90.00
_cell.angle_beta   90.00
_cell.angle_gamma   90.00
#
_symmetry.space_group_name_H-M   'P 1'
#
loop_
_entity.id
_entity.type
_entity.pdbx_description
1 polymer ?
#
loop_
_entity_poly.entity_id
_entity_poly.type
_entity_poly.pdbx_seq_one_letter_code
_entity_poly.pdbx_strand_id
1 'polypeptide(L)' 'MNNEQSVVSRCDAVTCRFNRDQNCTAGQIEVSLSADQARCLTFSPAQDASAESDRPGQGQ' A
#
# COMPACT_ATOMS: atom_id res chain seq x y z
N MET A 1 -13.66 -12.38 -20.40
CA MET A 1 -12.99 -11.25 -19.75
C MET A 1 -11.76 -11.81 -19.04
N ASN A 2 -10.57 -11.62 -19.61
CA ASN A 2 -9.35 -12.21 -19.06
C ASN A 2 -8.85 -11.30 -17.93
N ASN A 3 -9.07 -11.74 -16.69
CA ASN A 3 -8.59 -11.06 -15.49
C ASN A 3 -7.12 -11.44 -15.27
N GLU A 4 -6.24 -10.94 -16.15
CA GLU A 4 -4.79 -11.17 -16.06
C GLU A 4 -4.21 -10.27 -14.97
N GLN A 5 -4.49 -10.62 -13.71
CA GLN A 5 -3.72 -10.10 -12.59
C GLN A 5 -2.27 -10.52 -12.82
N SER A 6 -1.42 -9.54 -13.13
CA SER A 6 0.01 -9.76 -13.32
C SER A 6 0.56 -10.50 -12.10
N VAL A 7 0.99 -11.74 -12.31
CA VAL A 7 1.51 -12.57 -11.23
C VAL A 7 2.89 -12.05 -10.84
N VAL A 8 3.03 -11.64 -9.59
CA VAL A 8 4.31 -11.24 -9.04
C VAL A 8 5.21 -12.48 -9.05
N SER A 9 6.29 -12.45 -9.83
CA SER A 9 7.17 -13.62 -9.96
C SER A 9 8.05 -13.84 -8.73
N ARG A 10 8.47 -12.75 -8.07
CA ARG A 10 9.17 -12.75 -6.79
C ARG A 10 9.20 -11.34 -6.21
N CYS A 11 8.94 -11.20 -4.92
CA CYS A 11 8.88 -9.93 -4.22
C CYS A 11 9.81 -9.92 -3.01
N ASP A 12 10.79 -9.02 -3.04
CA ASP A 12 11.78 -8.85 -1.97
C ASP A 12 11.38 -7.74 -0.96
N ALA A 13 10.14 -7.23 -1.04
CA ALA A 13 9.60 -6.26 -0.07
C ALA A 13 9.28 -6.96 1.26
N VAL A 14 10.32 -7.28 2.04
CA VAL A 14 10.23 -8.02 3.31
C VAL A 14 9.39 -7.31 4.37
N THR A 15 9.22 -6.00 4.23
CA THR A 15 8.40 -5.17 5.13
C THR A 15 6.91 -5.23 4.73
N CYS A 16 6.55 -5.65 3.51
CA CYS A 16 5.16 -5.74 3.11
C CYS A 16 4.42 -6.86 3.88
N ARG A 17 3.37 -6.49 4.64
CA ARG A 17 2.54 -7.43 5.41
C ARG A 17 1.90 -8.53 4.55
N PHE A 18 1.66 -8.26 3.27
CA PHE A 18 1.07 -9.21 2.33
C PHE A 18 2.11 -9.97 1.51
N ASN A 19 3.40 -9.78 1.82
CA ASN A 19 4.47 -10.52 1.17
C ASN A 19 4.62 -11.93 1.74
N ARG A 20 3.57 -12.74 1.62
CA ARG A 20 3.64 -14.17 1.89
C ARG A 20 4.26 -14.86 0.68
N ASP A 21 5.20 -15.77 0.94
CA ASP A 21 5.86 -16.59 -0.07
C ASP A 21 6.56 -15.79 -1.20
N GLN A 22 6.98 -14.56 -0.91
CA GLN A 22 7.58 -13.64 -1.89
C GLN A 22 6.62 -13.26 -3.03
N ASN A 23 5.30 -13.24 -2.79
CA ASN A 23 4.31 -13.00 -3.85
C ASN A 23 3.62 -11.63 -3.76
N CYS A 24 3.81 -10.86 -2.68
CA CYS A 24 3.21 -9.53 -2.47
C CYS A 24 1.75 -9.36 -2.94
N THR A 25 0.92 -10.38 -2.74
CA THR A 25 -0.46 -10.39 -3.25
C THR A 25 -1.45 -10.31 -2.10
N ALA A 26 -2.40 -9.39 -2.19
CA ALA A 26 -3.58 -9.34 -1.33
C ALA A 26 -4.80 -9.84 -2.12
N GLY A 27 -5.48 -10.89 -1.65
CA GLY A 27 -6.64 -11.46 -2.34
C GLY A 27 -7.85 -10.51 -2.38
N GLN A 28 -7.90 -9.53 -1.49
CA GLN A 28 -8.90 -8.47 -1.43
C GLN A 28 -8.27 -7.21 -0.85
N ILE A 29 -8.83 -6.05 -1.20
CA ILE A 29 -8.60 -4.80 -0.50
C ILE A 29 -9.86 -4.33 0.21
N GLU A 30 -9.67 -3.69 1.35
CA GLU A 30 -10.68 -2.98 2.11
C GLU A 30 -10.49 -1.48 1.90
N VAL A 31 -11.58 -0.81 1.58
CA VAL A 31 -11.60 0.62 1.29
C VAL A 31 -12.69 1.26 2.15
N SER A 32 -12.36 2.37 2.81
CA SER A 32 -13.34 3.20 3.49
C SER A 32 -13.49 4.56 2.82
N LEU A 33 -14.69 5.11 2.89
CA LEU A 33 -14.95 6.50 2.49
C LEU A 33 -14.93 7.35 3.76
N SER A 34 -14.11 8.39 3.76
CA SER A 34 -14.03 9.37 4.86
C SER A 34 -14.15 10.76 4.27
N ALA A 35 -15.20 11.49 4.65
CA ALA A 35 -15.61 12.73 4.00
C ALA A 35 -15.76 12.53 2.48
N ASP A 36 -14.85 13.09 1.69
CA ASP A 36 -14.85 13.03 0.21
C ASP A 36 -13.69 12.17 -0.35
N GLN A 37 -12.93 11.48 0.51
CA GLN A 37 -11.76 10.71 0.08
C GLN A 37 -11.90 9.22 0.39
N ALA A 38 -11.56 8.38 -0.58
CA ALA A 38 -11.40 6.95 -0.38
C ALA A 38 -10.03 6.65 0.26
N ARG A 39 -10.03 5.87 1.33
CA ARG A 39 -8.81 5.39 2.00
C ARG A 39 -8.71 3.87 1.84
N CYS A 40 -7.57 3.40 1.32
CA CYS A 40 -7.26 1.98 1.26
C CYS A 40 -6.78 1.53 2.65
N LEU A 41 -7.63 0.77 3.36
CA LEU A 41 -7.32 0.27 4.69
C LEU A 41 -6.41 -0.96 4.66
N THR A 42 -6.38 -1.67 3.53
CA THR A 42 -5.44 -2.76 3.30
C THR A 42 -4.02 -2.27 3.18
N PHE A 43 -3.78 -1.05 2.69
CA PHE A 43 -2.44 -0.48 2.60
C PHE A 43 -1.90 -0.20 4.00
N SER A 44 -0.88 -0.97 4.42
CA SER A 44 -0.16 -0.76 5.67
C SER A 44 1.33 -0.74 5.35
N PRO A 45 1.94 0.45 5.18
CA PRO A 45 3.39 0.52 5.08
C PRO A 45 3.93 -0.05 6.39
N ALA A 46 4.93 -0.92 6.30
CA ALA A 46 5.57 -1.43 7.50
C ALA A 46 6.45 -0.34 8.06
N GLN A 47 5.80 0.56 8.82
CA GLN A 47 6.41 1.46 9.78
C GLN A 47 7.85 1.83 9.41
N ASP A 48 7.99 2.56 8.29
CA ASP A 48 9.04 3.57 8.22
C ASP A 48 8.64 4.59 9.29
N ALA A 49 9.13 4.33 10.51
CA ALA A 49 9.11 5.30 11.58
C ALA A 49 9.68 6.61 11.00
N SER A 50 8.91 7.70 11.06
CA SER A 50 9.28 9.09 10.69
C SER A 50 9.23 9.48 9.19
N ALA A 51 8.04 9.77 8.65
CA ALA A 51 7.79 10.76 7.58
C ALA A 51 6.25 10.82 7.36
N GLU A 52 5.49 11.90 7.52
CA GLU A 52 5.76 13.33 7.42
C GLU A 52 4.91 14.05 8.49
N SER A 53 5.56 14.53 9.54
CA SER A 53 5.04 15.60 10.41
C SER A 53 5.61 16.97 9.99
N ASP A 54 6.26 17.09 8.82
CA ASP A 54 6.96 18.30 8.42
C ASP A 54 6.99 18.48 6.89
N ARG A 55 6.04 19.25 6.35
CA ARG A 55 6.27 20.00 5.11
C ARG A 55 5.72 21.42 5.27
N PRO A 56 6.47 22.35 5.90
CA PRO A 56 6.30 23.78 5.66
C PRO A 56 6.86 24.10 4.27
N GLY A 57 6.04 23.93 3.24
CA GLY A 57 6.32 24.48 1.91
C GLY A 57 5.90 25.94 1.85
N GLN A 58 6.74 26.84 2.38
CA GLN A 58 6.63 28.27 2.13
C GLN A 58 6.88 28.54 0.64
N GLY A 59 5.97 29.30 0.03
CA GLY A 59 6.03 29.75 -1.35
C GLY A 59 7.22 30.68 -1.60
N GLN A 60 7.64 30.68 -2.86
CA GLN A 60 8.47 31.72 -3.46
C GLN A 60 7.63 32.97 -3.74
#